data_AF-A0A821MHH9-F1
#
_entry.id   AF-A0A821MHH9-F1
#
_cell.length_a   1.000
_cell.length_b   1.000
_cell.length_c   1.000
_cell.angle_alpha   90.00
_cell.angle_beta   90.00
_cell.angle_gamma   90.00
#
_symmetry.space_group_name_H-M   'P 1'
#
loop_
_entity.id
_entity.type
_entity.pdbx_description
1 polymer ?
#
loop_
_entity_poly.entity_id
_entity_poly.type
_entity_poly.pdbx_seq_one_letter_code
_entity_poly.pdbx_strand_id
1 'polypeptide(L)' 'MIENLPVIVMITRLVEKNKSKCERYIPDSQTNQYGPFYVEVQSIIYQNDYEIRR' A
#
# COMPACT_ATOMS: atom_id res chain seq x y z
N MET A 1 -15.98 -4.40 -14.80
CA MET A 1 -15.50 -3.03 -15.04
C MET A 1 -14.21 -2.90 -14.26
N ILE A 2 -13.08 -2.72 -14.94
CA ILE A 2 -11.78 -2.53 -14.29
C ILE A 2 -11.52 -1.02 -14.38
N GLU A 3 -11.51 -0.36 -13.23
CA GLU A 3 -11.17 1.06 -13.15
C GLU A 3 -9.68 1.24 -13.41
N ASN A 4 -9.31 2.23 -14.23
CA ASN A 4 -7.91 2.57 -14.49
C ASN A 4 -7.43 3.56 -13.42
N LEU A 5 -6.92 3.04 -12.30
CA LEU A 5 -6.46 3.83 -11.15
C LEU A 5 -4.92 3.77 -11.03
N PRO A 6 -4.20 4.76 -11.57
CA PRO A 6 -2.73 4.75 -11.55
C PRO A 6 -2.13 5.18 -10.20
N VAL A 7 -2.92 5.73 -9.27
CA VAL A 7 -2.43 6.30 -8.01
C VAL A 7 -3.35 5.95 -6.85
N ILE A 8 -2.76 5.52 -5.73
CA ILE A 8 -3.44 5.32 -4.45
C ILE A 8 -2.85 6.28 -3.43
N VAL A 9 -3.70 7.02 -2.71
CA VAL A 9 -3.29 7.93 -1.63
C VAL A 9 -3.77 7.36 -0.30
N MET A 10 -2.84 6.88 0.54
CA MET A 10 -3.12 6.36 1.88
C MET A 10 -2.84 7.44 2.92
N ILE A 11 -3.87 7.89 3.65
CA ILE A 11 -3.81 8.99 4.64
C ILE A 11 -3.98 8.52 6.09
N THR A 12 -3.82 7.22 6.35
CA THR A 12 -3.91 6.63 7.69
C THR A 12 -2.82 5.59 7.87
N ARG A 13 -2.40 5.36 9.11
CA ARG A 13 -1.54 4.21 9.43
C ARG A 13 -2.39 2.95 9.58
N LEU A 14 -1.79 1.77 9.48
CA LEU A 14 -2.48 0.51 9.75
C LEU A 14 -3.09 0.47 11.16
N VAL A 15 -2.36 1.02 12.14
CA VAL A 15 -2.79 1.11 13.54
C VAL A 15 -2.62 2.54 14.05
N GLU A 16 -3.66 3.05 14.71
CA GLU A 16 -3.65 4.35 15.39
C GLU A 16 -4.27 4.21 16.78
N LYS A 17 -3.60 4.75 17.81
CA LYS A 17 -4.05 4.65 19.21
C LYS A 17 -4.43 3.20 19.61
N ASN A 18 -3.60 2.24 19.21
CA ASN A 18 -3.79 0.79 19.43
C ASN A 18 -5.06 0.19 18.80
N LYS A 19 -5.70 0.88 17.85
CA LYS A 19 -6.83 0.37 17.10
C LYS A 19 -6.43 0.13 15.65
N SER A 20 -6.83 -1.01 15.10
CA SER A 20 -6.71 -1.28 13.66
C SER A 20 -7.57 -0.30 12.88
N LYS A 21 -6.98 0.38 11.90
CA LYS A 21 -7.63 1.37 11.03
C LYS A 21 -7.67 0.91 9.58
N CYS A 22 -6.67 0.15 9.15
CA CYS A 22 -6.55 -0.36 7.79
C CYS A 22 -5.79 -1.69 7.80
N GLU A 23 -6.14 -2.57 6.87
CA GLU A 23 -5.37 -3.78 6.60
C GLU A 23 -4.31 -3.50 5.53
N ARG A 24 -3.22 -4.27 5.56
CA ARG A 24 -2.12 -4.10 4.62
C ARG A 24 -2.49 -4.72 3.27
N TYR A 25 -2.79 -3.86 2.29
CA TYR A 25 -3.12 -4.27 0.92
C TYR A 25 -1.97 -4.09 -0.09
N ILE A 26 -0.84 -3.50 0.33
CA ILE A 26 0.40 -3.42 -0.46
C ILE A 26 1.50 -4.22 0.28
N PRO A 27 2.24 -5.11 -0.39
CA PRO A 27 3.30 -5.91 0.24
C PRO A 27 4.50 -5.05 0.68
N ASP A 28 5.33 -5.59 1.59
CA ASP A 28 6.52 -4.89 2.10
C ASP A 28 7.82 -5.23 1.34
N SER A 29 7.95 -6.46 0.81
CA SER A 29 9.21 -6.89 0.21
C SER A 29 9.11 -8.00 -0.83
N GLN A 30 7.96 -8.67 -0.97
CA GLN A 30 7.77 -9.77 -1.91
C GLN A 30 6.51 -9.55 -2.75
N THR A 31 6.51 -10.06 -3.97
CA THR A 31 5.31 -10.09 -4.81
C THR A 31 4.21 -10.90 -4.11
N ASN A 32 3.06 -10.27 -3.91
CA ASN A 32 1.88 -10.91 -3.33
C ASN A 32 0.74 -10.98 -4.34
N GLN A 33 -0.05 -12.04 -4.25
CA GLN A 33 -1.25 -12.22 -5.05
C GLN A 33 -2.49 -11.83 -4.25
N TYR A 34 -3.25 -10.86 -4.76
CA TYR A 34 -4.53 -10.40 -4.23
C TYR A 34 -5.62 -10.74 -5.24
N GLY A 35 -6.19 -11.95 -5.13
CA GLY A 35 -7.15 -12.46 -6.11
C GLY A 35 -6.50 -12.64 -7.49
N PRO A 36 -7.00 -11.97 -8.54
CA PRO A 36 -6.41 -12.05 -9.88
C PRO A 36 -5.20 -11.11 -10.07
N PHE A 37 -4.84 -10.31 -9.07
CA PHE A 37 -3.80 -9.29 -9.19
C PHE A 37 -2.50 -9.72 -8.52
N TYR A 38 -1.37 -9.57 -9.20
CA TYR A 38 -0.04 -9.65 -8.61
C TYR A 38 0.47 -8.25 -8.33
N VAL A 39 0.86 -7.99 -7.09
CA VAL A 39 1.33 -6.69 -6.64
C VAL A 39 2.76 -6.87 -6.12
N GLU A 40 3.67 -6.05 -6.63
CA GLU A 40 5.07 -6.00 -6.23
C GLU A 40 5.44 -4.55 -5.95
N VAL A 41 6.21 -4.32 -4.89
CA VAL A 41 6.79 -2.99 -4.61
C VAL A 41 8.21 -2.99 -5.16
N GLN A 42 8.42 -2.22 -6.23
CA GLN A 42 9.69 -1.99 -6.91
C GLN A 42 10.62 -1.06 -6.14
N SER A 43 10.06 -0.05 -5.46
CA SER A 43 10.88 0.88 -4.65
C SER A 43 10.08 1.56 -3.55
N ILE A 44 10.75 1.89 -2.45
CA ILE A 44 10.20 2.69 -1.36
C ILE A 44 11.07 3.95 -1.20
N ILE A 45 10.44 5.12 -1.29
CA ILE A 45 11.07 6.41 -1.00
C ILE A 45 10.45 6.96 0.27
N TYR A 46 11.27 7.11 1.31
CA TYR A 46 10.87 7.72 2.57
C TYR A 46 11.05 9.23 2.50
N GLN A 47 10.01 9.95 2.89
CA GLN A 47 10.04 11.39 3.15
C GLN A 47 9.76 11.63 4.63
N ASN A 48 9.87 12.88 5.08
CA ASN A 48 9.69 13.23 6.49
C ASN A 48 8.30 12.81 7.04
N ASP A 49 7.24 12.96 6.23
CA ASP A 49 5.85 12.77 6.69
C ASP A 49 5.12 11.63 5.97
N TYR A 50 5.69 11.06 4.91
CA TYR A 50 5.05 10.02 4.10
C TYR A 50 6.08 9.15 3.37
N GLU A 51 5.61 8.04 2.81
CA GLU A 51 6.41 7.18 1.93
C GLU A 51 5.73 7.02 0.57
N ILE A 52 6.53 6.89 -0.48
CA ILE A 52 6.06 6.57 -1.83
C ILE A 52 6.48 5.13 -2.11
N ARG A 53 5.51 4.27 -2.42
CA ARG A 53 5.73 2.92 -2.92
C ARG A 53 5.43 2.90 -4.41
N ARG A 54 6.41 2.46 -5.22
CA ARG A 54 6.21 2.12 -6.64
C ARG A 54 6.26 0.62 -6.81
#